data_AF-A0A7H0H322-F1
#
_entry.id   AF-A0A7H0H322-F1
#
_cell.length_a   1.000
_cell.length_b   1.000
_cell.length_c   1.000
_cell.angle_alpha   90.00
_cell.angle_beta   90.00
_cell.angle_gamma   90.00
#
_symmetry.space_group_name_H-M   'P 1'
#
loop_
_entity.id
_entity.type
_entity.pdbx_description
1 polymer ?
#
loop_
_entity_poly.entity_id
_entity_poly.type
_entity_poly.pdbx_seq_one_letter_code
_entity_poly.pdbx_strand_id
1 'polypeptide(L)'
;MTELPWANANEDLLLVADVEDGRVELLNHDEGYRVTLTWDHRVARHLMLWISNYGRDAAPWSGRNRALGLEPITGAFDYGAAVSAAPNPLAARGAATTVHIEPGQEVVMRHRVTVGRL
;
A
#
# COMPACT_ATOMS: atom_id res chain seq x y z
N MET A 1 -2.65 -15.71 5.80
CA MET A 1 -2.27 -15.59 4.37
C MET A 1 -0.80 -15.22 4.34
N THR A 2 0.08 -16.11 3.88
CA THR A 2 1.53 -15.96 4.09
C THR A 2 2.35 -15.97 2.81
N GLU A 3 1.76 -16.28 1.66
CA GLU A 3 2.47 -16.35 0.38
C GLU A 3 1.56 -16.03 -0.82
N LEU A 4 2.21 -15.65 -1.92
CA LEU A 4 1.64 -15.35 -3.24
C LEU A 4 2.46 -16.13 -4.30
N PRO A 5 1.90 -16.42 -5.49
CA PRO A 5 0.55 -16.10 -5.95
C PRO A 5 -0.52 -17.07 -5.43
N TRP A 6 -1.79 -16.67 -5.49
CA TRP A 6 -2.91 -17.56 -5.12
C TRP A 6 -3.37 -18.40 -6.32
N ALA A 7 -4.04 -19.52 -6.00
CA ALA A 7 -4.51 -20.47 -6.99
C ALA A 7 -5.62 -19.91 -7.90
N ASN A 8 -6.48 -19.04 -7.38
CA ASN A 8 -7.59 -18.46 -8.13
C ASN A 8 -7.26 -17.03 -8.58
N ALA A 9 -7.84 -16.62 -9.71
CA ALA A 9 -7.75 -15.24 -10.15
C ALA A 9 -8.47 -14.30 -9.17
N ASN A 10 -7.86 -13.16 -8.86
CA ASN A 10 -8.39 -12.22 -7.89
C ASN A 10 -7.79 -10.81 -8.06
N GLU A 11 -8.52 -9.82 -7.53
CA GLU A 11 -8.08 -8.45 -7.31
C GLU A 11 -8.40 -8.11 -5.86
N ASP A 12 -7.36 -8.01 -5.03
CA ASP A 12 -7.53 -7.76 -3.60
C ASP A 12 -6.76 -6.52 -3.16
N LEU A 13 -7.35 -5.84 -2.19
CA LEU A 13 -6.82 -4.65 -1.55
C LEU A 13 -6.74 -4.94 -0.06
N LEU A 14 -5.53 -4.83 0.51
CA LEU A 14 -5.28 -5.05 1.92
C LEU A 14 -4.64 -3.80 2.53
N LEU A 15 -5.30 -3.21 3.52
CA LEU A 15 -4.73 -2.15 4.35
C LEU A 15 -3.99 -2.76 5.55
N VAL A 16 -2.66 -2.60 5.58
CA VAL A 16 -1.87 -2.77 6.79
C VAL A 16 -1.89 -1.43 7.53
N ALA A 17 -2.75 -1.34 8.55
CA ALA A 17 -2.97 -0.11 9.30
C ALA A 17 -1.89 0.11 10.36
N ASP A 18 -1.61 1.40 10.63
CA ASP A 18 -0.66 1.93 11.61
C ASP A 18 0.66 1.14 11.71
N VAL A 19 1.41 1.14 10.61
CA VAL A 19 2.71 0.45 10.54
C VAL A 19 3.71 1.06 11.52
N GLU A 20 4.53 0.22 12.14
CA GLU A 20 5.56 0.65 13.10
C GLU A 20 6.74 1.34 12.41
N ASP A 21 7.05 0.94 11.17
CA ASP A 21 8.10 1.52 10.36
C ASP A 21 7.65 1.79 8.92
N GLY A 22 8.43 2.62 8.23
CA GLY A 22 8.23 2.93 6.82
C GLY A 22 9.09 2.05 5.94
N ARG A 23 9.05 0.73 6.11
CA ARG A 23 9.82 -0.22 5.31
C ARG A 23 8.98 -1.43 4.91
N VAL A 24 9.09 -1.82 3.65
CA VAL A 24 8.58 -3.11 3.16
C VAL A 24 9.55 -3.71 2.17
N GLU A 25 9.64 -5.04 2.17
CA GLU A 25 10.42 -5.80 1.20
C GLU A 25 9.54 -6.80 0.47
N LEU A 26 9.69 -6.84 -0.85
CA LEU A 26 9.16 -7.89 -1.71
C LEU A 26 10.33 -8.77 -2.16
N LEU A 27 10.20 -10.07 -1.91
CA LEU A 27 11.19 -11.09 -2.29
C LEU A 27 10.59 -11.91 -3.43
N ASN A 28 11.22 -11.86 -4.60
CA ASN A 28 10.90 -12.76 -5.69
C ASN A 28 11.96 -13.87 -5.74
N HIS A 29 11.66 -15.00 -5.12
CA HIS A 29 12.56 -16.14 -5.03
C HIS A 29 12.82 -16.81 -6.38
N ASP A 30 11.82 -16.83 -7.26
CA ASP A 30 11.91 -17.45 -8.58
C ASP A 30 12.89 -16.70 -9.49
N GLU A 31 12.87 -15.36 -9.43
CA GLU A 31 13.75 -14.50 -10.23
C GLU A 31 14.99 -13.99 -9.46
N GLY A 32 15.11 -14.33 -8.17
CA GLY A 32 16.30 -14.05 -7.37
C GLY A 32 16.52 -12.57 -7.03
N TYR A 33 15.44 -11.77 -6.89
CA TYR A 33 15.56 -10.34 -6.57
C TYR A 33 14.74 -9.89 -5.36
N ARG A 34 15.21 -8.80 -4.75
CA ARG A 34 14.57 -8.07 -3.66
C ARG A 34 14.23 -6.66 -4.11
N VAL A 35 12.99 -6.26 -3.88
CA VAL A 35 12.58 -4.86 -3.94
C VAL A 35 12.38 -4.37 -2.52
N THR A 36 12.97 -3.24 -2.18
CA THR A 36 12.77 -2.58 -0.90
C THR A 36 12.16 -1.23 -1.16
N LEU A 37 11.04 -0.94 -0.49
CA LEU A 37 10.45 0.38 -0.41
C LEU A 37 10.63 0.90 1.01
N THR A 38 11.19 2.10 1.14
CA THR A 38 11.19 2.86 2.38
C THR A 38 10.48 4.19 2.21
N TRP A 39 9.75 4.67 3.21
CA TRP A 39 9.04 5.95 3.18
C TRP A 39 9.03 6.64 4.55
N ASP A 40 8.67 7.92 4.58
CA ASP A 40 8.39 8.63 5.83
C ASP A 40 7.03 8.21 6.38
N HIS A 41 7.04 7.18 7.25
CA HIS A 41 5.82 6.65 7.85
C HIS A 41 5.10 7.66 8.76
N ARG A 42 5.74 8.76 9.17
CA ARG A 42 5.05 9.81 9.94
C ARG A 42 4.05 10.59 9.07
N VAL A 43 4.26 10.59 7.75
CA VAL A 43 3.31 11.16 6.77
C VAL A 43 2.35 10.10 6.26
N ALA A 44 2.84 8.91 5.88
CA ALA A 44 2.04 7.78 5.41
C ALA A 44 2.04 6.64 6.44
N ARG A 45 1.00 6.61 7.29
CA ARG A 45 0.89 5.74 8.46
C ARG A 45 0.47 4.30 8.13
N HIS A 46 0.04 4.03 6.91
CA HIS A 46 -0.46 2.73 6.50
C HIS A 46 0.23 2.28 5.21
N LEU A 47 0.17 0.98 4.94
CA LEU A 47 0.55 0.41 3.67
C LEU A 47 -0.66 -0.26 3.03
N MET A 48 -1.09 0.24 1.89
CA MET A 48 -2.05 -0.44 1.02
C MET A 48 -1.30 -1.41 0.12
N LEU A 49 -1.72 -2.67 0.14
CA LEU A 49 -1.26 -3.69 -0.79
C LEU A 49 -2.34 -3.89 -1.84
N TRP A 50 -1.99 -3.65 -3.10
CA TRP A 50 -2.83 -4.03 -4.23
C TRP A 50 -2.31 -5.31 -4.86
N ILE A 51 -3.07 -6.38 -4.73
CA ILE A 51 -2.72 -7.71 -5.22
C ILE A 51 -3.56 -7.94 -6.48
N SER A 52 -2.91 -7.88 -7.64
CA SER A 52 -3.52 -8.24 -8.91
C SER A 52 -2.98 -9.61 -9.34
N ASN A 53 -3.86 -10.60 -9.40
CA ASN A 53 -3.51 -11.97 -9.76
C ASN A 53 -4.48 -12.46 -10.82
N TYR A 54 -4.20 -12.12 -12.08
CA TYR A 54 -5.01 -12.47 -13.24
C TYR A 54 -6.47 -11.97 -13.20
N GLY A 55 -6.87 -11.16 -12.21
CA GLY A 55 -8.27 -10.79 -11.98
C GLY A 55 -8.79 -9.60 -12.81
N ARG A 56 -7.95 -8.98 -13.64
CA ARG A 56 -8.37 -7.89 -14.55
C ARG A 56 -8.64 -8.41 -15.95
N ASP A 57 -9.88 -8.76 -16.24
CA ASP A 57 -10.28 -9.33 -17.54
C ASP A 57 -10.43 -8.30 -18.67
N ALA A 58 -10.68 -7.03 -18.32
CA ALA A 58 -10.79 -5.97 -19.31
C ALA A 58 -9.43 -5.67 -19.98
N ALA A 59 -9.46 -5.12 -21.20
CA ALA A 59 -8.27 -4.59 -21.84
C ALA A 59 -7.69 -3.39 -21.05
N PRO A 60 -6.36 -3.18 -21.05
CA PRO A 60 -5.30 -3.96 -21.73
C PRO A 60 -4.84 -5.23 -21.00
N TRP A 61 -5.36 -5.52 -19.80
CA TRP A 61 -4.85 -6.59 -18.94
C TRP A 61 -5.27 -7.98 -19.42
N SER A 62 -6.52 -8.15 -19.87
CA SER A 62 -7.04 -9.38 -20.49
C SER A 62 -6.75 -10.66 -19.70
N GLY A 63 -6.84 -10.61 -18.37
CA GLY A 63 -6.58 -11.73 -17.46
C GLY A 63 -5.11 -12.16 -17.38
N ARG A 64 -4.17 -11.35 -17.90
CA ARG A 64 -2.73 -11.68 -17.95
C ARG A 64 -1.89 -10.91 -16.94
N ASN A 65 -2.49 -9.94 -16.25
CA ASN A 65 -1.75 -9.10 -15.30
C ASN A 65 -1.48 -9.86 -14.00
N ARG A 66 -0.22 -9.83 -13.55
CA ARG A 66 0.15 -10.26 -12.20
C ARG A 66 1.09 -9.21 -11.62
N ALA A 67 0.64 -8.54 -10.56
CA ALA A 67 1.35 -7.41 -9.97
C ALA A 67 1.08 -7.30 -8.46
N LEU A 68 2.04 -6.72 -7.75
CA LEU A 68 1.87 -6.26 -6.37
C LEU A 68 2.16 -4.77 -6.31
N GLY A 69 1.16 -3.98 -5.90
CA GLY A 69 1.31 -2.58 -5.52
C GLY A 69 1.67 -2.46 -4.04
N LEU A 70 2.68 -1.64 -3.73
CA LEU A 70 3.06 -1.24 -2.37
C LEU A 70 2.79 0.27 -2.27
N GLU A 71 1.71 0.64 -1.58
CA GLU A 71 1.17 1.99 -1.62
C GLU A 71 1.11 2.60 -0.20
N PRO A 72 2.16 3.31 0.25
CA PRO A 72 2.11 4.04 1.51
C PRO A 72 1.06 5.15 1.48
N ILE A 73 0.14 5.14 2.45
CA ILE A 73 -0.95 6.11 2.56
C ILE A 73 -1.24 6.53 4.00
N THR A 74 -1.95 7.64 4.17
CA THR A 74 -2.70 7.98 5.39
C THR A 74 -4.11 8.33 4.94
N GLY A 75 -5.07 7.46 5.23
CA GLY A 75 -6.42 7.55 4.69
C GLY A 75 -7.29 6.37 5.10
N ALA A 76 -8.60 6.60 5.22
CA ALA A 76 -9.58 5.52 5.23
C ALA A 76 -9.76 5.03 3.79
N PHE A 77 -8.83 4.20 3.33
CA PHE A 77 -8.74 3.74 1.95
C PHE A 77 -10.08 3.25 1.39
N ASP A 78 -10.27 3.44 0.08
CA ASP A 78 -11.48 3.12 -0.71
C ASP A 78 -12.73 3.98 -0.42
N TYR A 79 -12.79 4.64 0.74
CA TYR A 79 -13.94 5.46 1.15
C TYR A 79 -13.81 6.96 0.82
N GLY A 80 -12.63 7.39 0.34
CA GLY A 80 -12.37 8.77 -0.10
C GLY A 80 -12.12 9.77 1.03
N ALA A 81 -11.92 11.04 0.65
CA ALA A 81 -11.47 12.10 1.56
C ALA A 81 -12.52 12.48 2.61
N ALA A 82 -13.81 12.49 2.25
CA ALA A 82 -14.88 12.84 3.19
C ALA A 82 -15.00 11.85 4.35
N VAL A 83 -14.94 10.54 4.06
CA VAL A 83 -14.94 9.50 5.11
C VAL A 83 -13.65 9.51 5.90
N SER A 84 -12.52 9.73 5.23
CA SER A 84 -11.21 9.86 5.89
C SER A 84 -11.19 11.01 6.92
N ALA A 85 -11.84 12.13 6.63
CA ALA A 85 -11.93 13.31 7.49
C ALA A 85 -13.06 13.27 8.53
N ALA A 86 -13.88 12.21 8.54
CA ALA A 86 -14.99 12.02 9.46
C ALA A 86 -14.71 10.85 10.42
N PRO A 87 -15.52 10.70 11.50
CA PRO A 87 -15.46 9.49 12.33
C PRO A 87 -15.60 8.23 11.47
N ASN A 88 -14.62 7.33 11.58
CA ASN A 88 -14.58 6.09 10.83
C ASN A 88 -13.94 4.97 11.68
N PRO A 89 -14.10 3.68 11.31
CA PRO A 89 -13.60 2.57 12.12
C PRO A 89 -12.08 2.52 12.32
N LEU A 90 -11.29 3.09 11.41
CA LEU A 90 -9.83 3.17 11.55
C LEU A 90 -9.45 4.24 12.58
N ALA A 91 -10.00 5.44 12.43
CA ALA A 91 -9.80 6.54 13.36
C ALA A 91 -10.29 6.20 14.79
N ALA A 92 -11.42 5.47 14.91
CA ALA A 92 -11.93 4.98 16.18
C ALA A 92 -10.97 3.99 16.89
N ARG A 93 -10.07 3.36 16.13
CA ARG A 93 -9.01 2.48 16.65
C ARG A 93 -7.67 3.19 16.84
N GLY A 94 -7.62 4.52 16.66
CA GLY A 94 -6.42 5.34 16.82
C GLY A 94 -5.55 5.46 15.58
N ALA A 95 -5.88 4.77 14.47
CA ALA A 95 -5.14 4.87 13.22
C ALA A 95 -5.47 6.19 12.50
N ALA A 96 -4.45 6.98 12.18
CA ALA A 96 -4.65 8.28 11.51
C ALA A 96 -5.20 8.10 10.09
N THR A 97 -6.32 8.76 9.78
CA THR A 97 -6.94 8.73 8.45
C THR A 97 -6.80 10.04 7.68
N THR A 98 -6.10 11.03 8.23
CA THR A 98 -5.79 12.30 7.57
C THR A 98 -4.38 12.76 7.91
N VAL A 99 -3.79 13.56 7.03
CA VAL A 99 -2.59 14.34 7.32
C VAL A 99 -3.00 15.77 7.57
N HIS A 100 -2.71 16.29 8.75
CA HIS A 100 -2.98 17.69 9.08
C HIS A 100 -1.89 18.59 8.48
N ILE A 101 -2.31 19.64 7.77
CA ILE A 101 -1.41 20.63 7.16
C ILE A 101 -1.93 22.03 7.52
N GLU A 102 -1.11 22.82 8.20
CA GLU A 102 -1.43 24.21 8.52
C GLU A 102 -1.08 25.16 7.35
N PRO A 103 -1.75 26.33 7.23
CA PRO A 103 -1.35 27.34 6.26
C PRO A 103 0.13 27.73 6.39
N GLY A 104 0.87 27.63 5.28
CA GLY A 104 2.31 27.92 5.25
C GLY A 104 3.20 26.77 5.75
N GLN A 105 2.63 25.65 6.22
CA GLN A 105 3.39 24.46 6.57
C GLN A 105 3.73 23.65 5.32
N GLU A 106 5.01 23.33 5.14
CA GLU A 106 5.45 22.34 4.17
C GLU A 106 5.32 20.93 4.77
N VAL A 107 4.76 20.00 3.99
CA VAL A 107 4.80 18.56 4.31
C VAL A 107 5.58 17.85 3.21
N VAL A 108 6.67 17.20 3.61
CA VAL A 108 7.56 16.45 2.71
C VAL A 108 7.49 14.97 3.06
N MET A 109 7.04 14.15 2.11
CA MET A 109 7.14 12.69 2.21
C MET A 109 8.30 12.21 1.35
N ARG A 110 9.38 11.75 1.99
CA ARG A 110 10.50 11.11 1.29
C ARG A 110 10.22 9.63 1.14
N HIS A 111 10.58 9.07 -0.01
CA HIS A 111 10.55 7.64 -0.23
C HIS A 111 11.78 7.22 -1.04
N ARG A 112 12.07 5.93 -1.02
CA ARG A 112 13.14 5.32 -1.80
C ARG A 112 12.72 3.91 -2.19
N VAL A 113 12.91 3.58 -3.46
CA VAL A 113 12.82 2.22 -3.99
C VAL A 113 14.22 1.77 -4.35
N THR A 114 14.61 0.58 -3.87
CA THR A 114 15.86 -0.06 -4.26
C THR A 114 15.59 -1.47 -4.74
N VAL A 115 16.37 -1.91 -5.72
CA VAL A 115 16.34 -3.28 -6.23
C VAL A 115 17.72 -3.89 -6.02
N GLY A 116 17.75 -5.11 -5.50
CA GLY A 116 18.97 -5.89 -5.29
C GLY A 116 18.75 -7.36 -5.60
N ARG A 117 19.82 -8.15 -5.65
CA ARG A 117 19.71 -9.61 -5.68
C ARG A 117 19.30 -10.13 -4.29
N LEU A 118 18.63 -11.28 -4.26
CA LEU A 118 18.33 -12.00 -3.01
C LEU A 118 19.58 -12.58 -2.36
#